data_AF-A0A1W1CLI9-F1
#
_entry.id   AF-A0A1W1CLI9-F1
#
_cell.length_a   1.000
_cell.length_b   1.000
_cell.length_c   1.000
_cell.angle_alpha   90.00
_cell.angle_beta   90.00
_cell.angle_gamma   90.00
#
_symmetry.space_group_name_H-M   'P 1'
#
loop_
_entity.id
_entity.type
_entity.pdbx_description
1 polymer ?
#
loop_
_entity_poly.entity_id
_entity_poly.type
_entity_poly.pdbx_seq_one_letter_code
_entity_poly.pdbx_strand_id
1 'polypeptide(L)'
;MMKNIIYEHDISPIFLYIAMVESEFNTKACSRTGAGGLWQIALNTAKDLKLTINNEIDERYDPIRSTNAAIKYLYRINNNLNSWYLTTMAYNCGNGCVNRAIKRAGSRNLNVLMSANNSYIKKETKKYIQKVLLMAMIGENYLFKRNDRVGEIMHTLHRDGITPVRVRQGEELSTVALLLNMNQSYLNKINPHLKNGHAPYNRAYKINIPTSKVRDFNQQYAGIYRRRNEYLSINTY
;
A
#
# COMPACT_ATOMS: atom_id res chain seq x y z
N MET A 1 -1.79 -1.38 11.29
CA MET A 1 -2.28 -1.54 9.90
C MET A 1 -1.37 -2.46 9.08
N MET A 2 -0.18 -2.04 8.63
CA MET A 2 0.66 -2.91 7.78
C MET A 2 1.06 -4.22 8.48
N LYS A 3 1.38 -4.20 9.78
CA LYS A 3 1.61 -5.44 10.55
C LYS A 3 0.41 -6.39 10.52
N ASN A 4 -0.82 -5.89 10.66
CA ASN A 4 -2.03 -6.74 10.63
C ASN A 4 -2.24 -7.36 9.25
N ILE A 5 -2.05 -6.58 8.17
CA ILE A 5 -2.07 -7.09 6.80
C ILE A 5 -0.97 -8.14 6.59
N ILE A 6 0.20 -7.94 7.19
CA ILE A 6 1.34 -8.87 7.09
C ILE A 6 1.01 -10.22 7.74
N TYR A 7 0.44 -10.20 8.95
CA TYR A 7 0.04 -11.42 9.67
C TYR A 7 -1.18 -12.10 9.04
N GLU A 8 -2.15 -11.35 8.51
CA GLU A 8 -3.36 -11.91 7.87
C GLU A 8 -3.07 -12.59 6.52
N HIS A 9 -2.01 -12.20 5.83
CA HIS A 9 -1.68 -12.71 4.49
C HIS A 9 -0.39 -13.54 4.43
N ASP A 10 0.20 -13.92 5.56
CA ASP A 10 1.49 -14.65 5.64
C ASP A 10 2.56 -14.01 4.73
N ILE A 11 2.62 -12.68 4.80
CA ILE A 11 3.45 -11.86 3.93
C ILE A 11 4.88 -11.86 4.45
N SER A 12 5.84 -12.07 3.55
CA SER A 12 7.25 -11.87 3.89
C SER A 12 7.48 -10.44 4.42
N PRO A 13 8.17 -10.26 5.57
CA PRO A 13 8.54 -8.95 6.12
C PRO A 13 9.25 -8.05 5.10
N ILE A 14 9.85 -8.65 4.05
CA ILE A 14 10.51 -7.92 2.97
C ILE A 14 9.62 -6.90 2.25
N PHE A 15 8.30 -7.11 2.21
CA PHE A 15 7.40 -6.16 1.55
C PHE A 15 7.26 -4.84 2.32
N LEU A 16 7.41 -4.88 3.65
CA LEU A 16 7.42 -3.68 4.48
C LEU A 16 8.60 -2.78 4.09
N TYR A 17 9.78 -3.37 3.87
CA TYR A 17 10.98 -2.64 3.49
C TYR A 17 10.92 -2.12 2.05
N ILE A 18 10.21 -2.79 1.15
CA ILE A 18 9.89 -2.24 -0.18
C ILE A 18 9.10 -0.94 -0.02
N ALA A 19 7.96 -0.96 0.69
CA ALA A 19 7.17 0.25 0.91
C ALA A 19 7.97 1.37 1.61
N MET A 20 8.86 1.00 2.54
CA MET A 20 9.76 1.95 3.19
C MET A 20 10.73 2.61 2.20
N VAL A 21 11.37 1.83 1.33
CA VAL A 21 12.32 2.34 0.33
C VAL A 21 11.61 3.15 -0.76
N GLU A 22 10.38 2.79 -1.11
CA GLU A 22 9.59 3.49 -2.14
C GLU A 22 9.10 4.86 -1.67
N SER A 23 8.57 4.96 -0.45
CA SER A 23 7.84 6.17 -0.04
C SER A 23 8.08 6.61 1.39
N GLU A 24 8.91 5.93 2.17
CA GLU A 24 9.06 6.18 3.62
C GLU A 24 7.71 6.16 4.37
N PHE A 25 6.81 5.27 3.93
CA PHE A 25 5.42 5.18 4.42
C PHE A 25 4.52 6.41 4.16
N ASN A 26 4.96 7.35 3.32
CA ASN A 26 4.15 8.49 2.90
C ASN A 26 3.08 8.08 1.88
N THR A 27 1.82 8.03 2.33
CA THR A 27 0.66 7.70 1.50
C THR A 27 0.32 8.74 0.43
N LYS A 28 0.93 9.94 0.48
CA LYS A 28 0.78 11.02 -0.51
C LYS A 28 1.99 11.18 -1.42
N ALA A 29 2.99 10.30 -1.34
CA ALA A 29 4.21 10.42 -2.14
C ALA A 29 3.91 10.34 -3.64
N CYS A 30 4.57 11.19 -4.44
CA CYS A 30 4.51 11.16 -5.89
C CYS A 30 5.92 11.36 -6.45
N SER A 31 6.39 10.42 -7.27
CA SER A 31 7.69 10.55 -7.94
C SER A 31 7.64 11.59 -9.06
N ARG A 32 8.83 12.06 -9.46
CA ARG A 32 8.98 12.91 -10.66
C ARG A 32 8.44 12.26 -11.94
N THR A 33 8.37 10.93 -12.00
CA THR A 33 7.84 10.16 -13.13
C THR A 33 6.36 9.78 -12.99
N GLY A 34 5.68 10.28 -11.94
CA GLY A 34 4.24 10.10 -11.73
C GLY A 34 3.85 8.79 -11.03
N ALA A 35 4.80 8.10 -10.40
CA ALA A 35 4.54 6.94 -9.55
C ALA A 35 3.94 7.41 -8.20
N GLY A 36 2.87 6.79 -7.73
CA GLY A 36 2.04 7.36 -6.65
C GLY A 36 1.87 6.46 -5.43
N GLY A 37 1.72 7.11 -4.28
CA GLY A 37 1.35 6.53 -3.00
C GLY A 37 2.44 5.72 -2.31
N LEU A 38 1.99 4.93 -1.34
CA LEU A 38 2.83 4.13 -0.44
C LEU A 38 3.80 3.19 -1.17
N TRP A 39 3.36 2.68 -2.32
CA TRP A 39 4.07 1.66 -3.08
C TRP A 39 4.70 2.19 -4.36
N GLN A 40 4.66 3.52 -4.57
CA GLN A 40 5.09 4.20 -5.80
C GLN A 40 4.62 3.45 -7.05
N ILE A 41 3.31 3.20 -7.14
CA ILE A 41 2.74 2.46 -8.27
C ILE A 41 2.67 3.38 -9.49
N ALA A 42 3.32 3.01 -10.58
CA ALA A 42 3.24 3.73 -11.85
C ALA A 42 1.83 3.63 -12.45
N LEU A 43 1.43 4.61 -13.26
CA LEU A 43 0.08 4.72 -13.83
C LEU A 43 -0.36 3.46 -14.60
N ASN A 44 0.50 2.92 -15.47
CA ASN A 44 0.19 1.72 -16.24
C ASN A 44 0.08 0.49 -15.34
N THR A 45 0.99 0.34 -14.38
CA THR A 45 0.94 -0.74 -13.39
C THR A 45 -0.36 -0.68 -12.57
N ALA A 46 -0.81 0.51 -12.19
CA ALA A 46 -2.06 0.65 -11.45
C ALA A 46 -3.27 0.16 -12.26
N LYS A 47 -3.33 0.45 -13.57
CA LYS A 47 -4.36 -0.09 -14.46
C LYS A 47 -4.32 -1.62 -14.53
N ASP A 48 -3.13 -2.20 -14.65
CA ASP A 48 -2.94 -3.66 -14.67
C ASP A 48 -3.36 -4.32 -13.35
N LEU A 49 -3.16 -3.61 -12.24
CA LEU A 49 -3.56 -4.02 -10.89
C LEU A 49 -5.02 -3.70 -10.55
N LYS A 50 -5.79 -3.21 -11.52
CA LYS A 50 -7.22 -2.87 -11.39
C LYS A 50 -7.48 -1.79 -10.33
N LEU A 51 -6.51 -0.90 -10.11
CA LEU A 51 -6.71 0.33 -9.34
C LEU A 51 -7.39 1.38 -10.23
N THR A 52 -8.41 2.03 -9.67
CA THR A 52 -9.18 3.08 -10.34
C THR A 52 -8.45 4.42 -10.22
N ILE A 53 -8.26 5.09 -11.35
CA ILE A 53 -7.65 6.41 -11.44
C ILE A 53 -8.49 7.25 -12.40
N ASN A 54 -9.12 8.30 -11.88
CA ASN A 54 -9.93 9.24 -12.65
C ASN A 54 -9.88 10.63 -11.99
N ASN A 55 -10.79 11.53 -12.33
CA ASN A 55 -10.80 12.91 -11.82
C ASN A 55 -11.24 13.02 -10.34
N GLU A 56 -11.93 12.01 -9.81
CA GLU A 56 -12.43 11.98 -8.43
C GLU A 56 -11.53 11.18 -7.50
N ILE A 57 -10.98 10.06 -7.99
CA ILE A 57 -10.23 9.09 -7.20
C ILE A 57 -8.90 8.68 -7.84
N ASP A 58 -7.91 8.40 -6.99
CA ASP A 58 -6.67 7.74 -7.38
C ASP A 58 -6.28 6.69 -6.32
N GLU A 59 -6.70 5.45 -6.55
CA GLU A 59 -6.56 4.35 -5.57
C GLU A 59 -5.10 3.94 -5.31
N ARG A 60 -4.12 4.50 -6.02
CA ARG A 60 -2.69 4.33 -5.68
C ARG A 60 -2.35 4.96 -4.33
N TYR A 61 -3.08 6.00 -3.95
CA TYR A 61 -2.88 6.69 -2.67
C TYR A 61 -3.72 6.05 -1.54
N ASP A 62 -4.63 5.12 -1.85
CA ASP A 62 -5.38 4.39 -0.82
C ASP A 62 -4.43 3.39 -0.15
N PRO A 63 -4.09 3.55 1.15
CA PRO A 63 -3.12 2.69 1.81
C PRO A 63 -3.55 1.22 1.91
N ILE A 64 -4.85 0.90 1.92
CA ILE A 64 -5.34 -0.48 1.97
C ILE A 64 -5.34 -1.08 0.56
N ARG A 65 -5.96 -0.38 -0.40
CA ARG A 65 -6.10 -0.91 -1.77
C ARG A 65 -4.76 -1.01 -2.49
N SER A 66 -3.91 0.01 -2.39
CA SER A 66 -2.57 -0.01 -2.99
C SER A 66 -1.70 -1.11 -2.38
N THR A 67 -1.81 -1.36 -1.08
CA THR A 67 -1.10 -2.46 -0.41
C THR A 67 -1.57 -3.81 -0.93
N ASN A 68 -2.88 -4.06 -0.97
CA ASN A 68 -3.42 -5.31 -1.52
C ASN A 68 -3.02 -5.52 -2.99
N ALA A 69 -3.02 -4.45 -3.79
CA ALA A 69 -2.57 -4.48 -5.18
C ALA A 69 -1.07 -4.78 -5.31
N ALA A 70 -0.23 -4.12 -4.51
CA ALA A 70 1.22 -4.32 -4.52
C ALA A 70 1.61 -5.74 -4.06
N ILE A 71 0.95 -6.28 -3.03
CA ILE A 71 1.14 -7.65 -2.58
C ILE A 71 0.83 -8.64 -3.71
N LYS A 72 -0.35 -8.52 -4.33
CA LYS A 72 -0.73 -9.35 -5.50
C LYS A 72 0.29 -9.22 -6.62
N TYR A 73 0.82 -8.02 -6.86
CA TYR A 73 1.83 -7.79 -7.88
C TYR A 73 3.14 -8.51 -7.56
N LEU A 74 3.62 -8.41 -6.32
CA LEU A 74 4.83 -9.06 -5.84
C LEU A 74 4.73 -10.58 -5.94
N TYR A 75 3.62 -11.19 -5.52
CA TYR A 75 3.40 -12.62 -5.70
C TYR A 75 3.34 -13.01 -7.18
N ARG A 76 2.66 -12.23 -8.03
CA ARG A 76 2.63 -12.47 -9.48
C ARG A 76 4.03 -12.47 -10.11
N ILE A 77 4.89 -11.54 -9.70
CA ILE A 77 6.29 -11.52 -10.13
C ILE A 77 7.03 -12.76 -9.60
N ASN A 78 6.88 -13.04 -8.30
CA ASN A 78 7.59 -14.12 -7.64
C ASN A 78 7.22 -15.49 -8.20
N ASN A 79 5.97 -15.71 -8.64
CA ASN A 79 5.57 -16.95 -9.29
C ASN A 79 6.39 -17.24 -10.56
N ASN A 80 6.89 -16.21 -11.25
CA ASN A 80 7.73 -16.36 -12.44
C ASN A 80 9.22 -16.48 -12.10
N LEU A 81 9.68 -15.80 -11.05
CA LEU A 81 11.10 -15.71 -10.70
C LEU A 81 11.52 -16.70 -9.60
N ASN A 82 10.56 -17.26 -8.86
CA ASN A 82 10.73 -18.16 -7.73
C ASN A 82 11.88 -17.73 -6.79
N SER A 83 11.98 -16.43 -6.50
CA SER A 83 13.07 -15.82 -5.75
C SER A 83 12.69 -14.39 -5.35
N TRP A 84 12.69 -14.14 -4.04
CA TRP A 84 12.30 -12.84 -3.50
C TRP A 84 13.29 -11.72 -3.85
N TYR A 85 14.60 -11.97 -3.87
CA TYR A 85 15.54 -10.91 -4.25
C TYR A 85 15.41 -10.52 -5.73
N LEU A 86 15.15 -11.50 -6.62
CA LEU A 86 14.88 -11.22 -8.03
C LEU A 86 13.54 -10.48 -8.20
N THR A 87 12.54 -10.84 -7.40
CA THR A 87 11.25 -10.16 -7.33
C THR A 87 11.40 -8.71 -6.90
N THR A 88 12.19 -8.44 -5.85
CA THR A 88 12.49 -7.08 -5.40
C THR A 88 13.21 -6.27 -6.48
N MET A 89 14.19 -6.85 -7.18
CA MET A 89 14.81 -6.18 -8.33
C MET A 89 13.80 -5.88 -9.43
N ALA A 90 12.95 -6.85 -9.77
CA ALA A 90 11.94 -6.72 -10.81
C ALA A 90 10.82 -5.73 -10.45
N TYR A 91 10.54 -5.52 -9.17
CA TYR A 91 9.63 -4.47 -8.73
C TYR A 91 10.11 -3.09 -9.16
N ASN A 92 11.42 -2.82 -9.01
CA ASN A 92 12.04 -1.56 -9.41
C ASN A 92 12.24 -1.40 -10.92
N CYS A 93 12.74 -2.42 -11.62
CA CYS A 93 13.13 -2.29 -13.03
C CYS A 93 12.25 -3.06 -14.03
N GLY A 94 11.25 -3.77 -13.54
CA GLY A 94 10.35 -4.61 -14.33
C GLY A 94 10.90 -6.02 -14.60
N ASN A 95 9.99 -6.99 -14.75
CA ASN A 95 10.31 -8.40 -15.05
C ASN A 95 11.21 -8.58 -16.28
N GLY A 96 10.95 -7.82 -17.36
CA GLY A 96 11.75 -7.90 -18.57
C GLY A 96 13.21 -7.49 -18.36
N CYS A 97 13.48 -6.54 -17.46
CA CYS A 97 14.84 -6.13 -17.15
C CYS A 97 15.60 -7.25 -16.43
N VAL A 98 14.99 -7.87 -15.42
CA VAL A 98 15.59 -8.99 -14.68
C VAL A 98 15.80 -10.21 -15.57
N ASN A 99 14.82 -10.59 -16.39
CA ASN A 99 14.96 -11.74 -17.30
C ASN A 99 16.07 -11.54 -18.33
N ARG A 100 16.22 -10.33 -18.89
CA ARG A 100 17.35 -10.00 -19.77
C ARG A 100 18.68 -10.07 -19.05
N ALA A 101 18.74 -9.60 -17.80
CA ALA A 101 19.96 -9.67 -16.99
C ALA A 101 20.38 -11.12 -16.73
N ILE A 102 19.44 -11.98 -16.32
CA ILE A 102 19.68 -13.41 -16.09
C ILE A 102 20.17 -14.09 -17.38
N LYS A 103 19.51 -13.82 -18.51
CA LYS A 103 19.92 -14.38 -19.81
C LYS A 103 21.33 -13.95 -20.21
N ARG A 104 21.68 -12.66 -20.05
CA ARG A 104 23.01 -12.13 -20.38
C ARG A 104 24.10 -12.64 -19.43
N ALA A 105 23.77 -12.86 -18.17
CA ALA A 105 24.70 -13.33 -17.15
C ALA A 105 24.89 -14.86 -17.18
N GLY A 106 23.97 -15.60 -17.81
CA GLY A 106 23.93 -17.07 -17.71
C GLY A 106 23.72 -17.57 -16.28
N SER A 107 23.27 -16.70 -15.37
CA SER A 107 23.22 -16.99 -13.94
C SER A 107 22.10 -16.20 -13.27
N ARG A 108 21.51 -16.80 -12.24
CA ARG A 108 20.55 -16.16 -11.34
C ARG A 108 21.22 -15.64 -10.07
N ASN A 109 22.48 -16.00 -9.83
CA ASN A 109 23.18 -15.72 -8.59
C ASN A 109 23.27 -14.20 -8.34
N LEU A 110 22.86 -13.78 -7.14
CA LEU A 110 22.83 -12.37 -6.76
C LEU A 110 24.21 -11.70 -6.90
N ASN A 111 25.29 -12.35 -6.49
CA ASN A 111 26.65 -11.80 -6.58
C ASN A 111 27.08 -11.56 -8.04
N VAL A 112 26.69 -12.47 -8.95
CA VAL A 112 26.97 -12.32 -10.38
C VAL A 112 26.19 -11.13 -10.96
N LEU A 113 24.89 -11.03 -10.66
CA LEU A 113 24.03 -9.94 -11.13
C LEU A 113 24.42 -8.58 -10.54
N MET A 114 24.95 -8.58 -9.32
CA MET A 114 25.38 -7.38 -8.58
C MET A 114 26.82 -6.94 -8.89
N SER A 115 27.65 -7.83 -9.46
CA SER A 115 29.08 -7.59 -9.71
C SER A 115 29.35 -6.20 -10.29
N ALA A 116 30.33 -5.49 -9.71
CA ALA A 116 30.73 -4.15 -10.15
C ALA A 116 31.31 -4.16 -11.57
N ASN A 117 31.89 -5.28 -11.99
CA ASN A 117 32.59 -5.43 -13.26
C ASN A 117 31.63 -5.66 -14.45
N ASN A 118 30.33 -5.87 -14.18
CA ASN A 118 29.33 -6.19 -15.18
C ASN A 118 28.12 -5.23 -15.17
N SER A 119 27.55 -5.02 -16.36
CA SER A 119 26.41 -4.13 -16.60
C SER A 119 25.10 -4.86 -16.90
N TYR A 120 24.90 -6.05 -16.32
CA TYR A 120 23.67 -6.83 -16.51
C TYR A 120 22.43 -6.12 -15.95
N ILE A 121 22.58 -5.46 -14.80
CA ILE A 121 21.54 -4.67 -14.12
C ILE A 121 22.02 -3.23 -13.95
N LYS A 122 21.12 -2.25 -14.11
CA LYS A 122 21.41 -0.82 -13.92
C LYS A 122 21.84 -0.52 -12.48
N LYS A 123 22.72 0.47 -12.30
CA LYS A 123 23.20 0.92 -10.98
C LYS A 123 22.06 1.29 -10.02
N GLU A 124 20.99 1.90 -10.55
CA GLU A 124 19.79 2.26 -9.77
C GLU A 124 19.17 1.03 -9.08
N THR A 125 18.89 -0.03 -9.84
CA THR A 125 18.31 -1.27 -9.31
C THR A 125 19.26 -2.01 -8.36
N LYS A 126 20.58 -1.97 -8.62
CA LYS A 126 21.58 -2.50 -7.68
C LYS A 126 21.51 -1.75 -6.33
N LYS A 127 21.46 -0.42 -6.36
CA LYS A 127 21.29 0.39 -5.15
C LYS A 127 19.94 0.13 -4.46
N TYR A 128 18.89 -0.06 -5.25
CA TYR A 128 17.54 -0.36 -4.74
C TYR A 128 17.53 -1.64 -3.90
N ILE A 129 18.00 -2.76 -4.45
CA ILE A 129 18.04 -4.03 -3.70
C ILE A 129 18.94 -3.93 -2.47
N GLN A 130 20.06 -3.21 -2.55
CA GLN A 130 20.93 -2.97 -1.39
C GLN A 130 20.21 -2.21 -0.29
N LYS A 131 19.44 -1.16 -0.63
CA LYS A 131 18.64 -0.42 0.34
C LYS A 131 17.59 -1.31 1.00
N VAL A 132 16.85 -2.10 0.21
CA VAL A 132 15.83 -3.02 0.75
C VAL A 132 16.46 -4.05 1.68
N LEU A 133 17.57 -4.68 1.29
CA LEU A 133 18.27 -5.66 2.11
C LEU A 133 18.86 -5.03 3.37
N LEU A 134 19.45 -3.83 3.30
CA LEU A 134 19.98 -3.12 4.46
C LEU A 134 18.85 -2.79 5.44
N MET A 135 17.72 -2.28 4.95
CA MET A 135 16.55 -2.01 5.78
C MET A 135 15.98 -3.29 6.39
N ALA A 136 16.01 -4.40 5.66
CA ALA A 136 15.63 -5.69 6.19
C ALA A 136 16.59 -6.17 7.28
N MET A 137 17.91 -6.06 7.09
CA MET A 137 18.90 -6.46 8.10
C MET A 137 18.82 -5.61 9.37
N ILE A 138 18.68 -4.28 9.22
CA ILE A 138 18.44 -3.35 10.33
C ILE A 138 17.13 -3.74 11.00
N GLY A 139 16.04 -3.77 10.23
CA GLY A 139 14.71 -4.08 10.72
C GLY A 139 14.66 -5.42 11.45
N GLU A 140 15.25 -6.49 10.93
CA GLU A 140 15.26 -7.79 11.59
C GLU A 140 16.06 -7.78 12.91
N ASN A 141 17.20 -7.06 12.94
CA ASN A 141 18.03 -6.91 14.14
C ASN A 141 17.36 -6.07 15.23
N TYR A 142 16.48 -5.12 14.89
CA TYR A 142 15.74 -4.26 15.84
C TYR A 142 14.29 -4.73 16.12
N LEU A 143 13.64 -5.43 15.18
CA LEU A 143 12.24 -5.87 15.30
C LEU A 143 12.13 -7.25 15.98
N PHE A 144 13.18 -8.09 15.91
CA PHE A 144 13.16 -9.44 16.51
C PHE A 144 14.12 -9.61 17.71
N LYS A 145 14.93 -8.59 18.07
CA LYS A 145 15.54 -8.54 19.41
C LYS A 145 14.50 -8.02 20.40
N ARG A 146 13.82 -8.95 21.09
CA ARG A 146 13.10 -8.68 22.35
C ARG A 146 14.03 -7.88 23.28
N ASN A 147 13.70 -6.61 23.55
CA ASN A 147 14.37 -5.65 24.45
C ASN A 147 15.14 -4.49 23.80
N ASP A 148 14.56 -3.81 22.82
CA ASP A 148 14.93 -2.41 22.59
C ASP A 148 13.73 -1.46 22.56
N ARG A 149 14.00 -0.22 22.95
CA ARG A 149 13.07 0.91 22.97
C ARG A 149 12.37 1.13 21.63
N VAL A 150 12.92 0.66 20.50
CA VAL A 150 12.34 0.85 19.17
C VAL A 150 11.21 -0.14 18.91
N GLY A 151 11.41 -1.42 19.27
CA GLY A 151 10.33 -2.41 19.31
C GLY A 151 9.20 -1.97 20.24
N GLU A 152 9.55 -1.37 21.38
CA GLU A 152 8.61 -0.81 22.35
C GLU A 152 7.88 0.42 21.79
N ILE A 153 8.57 1.40 21.20
CA ILE A 153 7.97 2.57 20.52
C ILE A 153 7.04 2.12 19.39
N MET A 154 7.42 1.10 18.62
CA MET A 154 6.58 0.52 17.57
C MET A 154 5.37 -0.27 18.11
N HIS A 155 5.46 -0.79 19.35
CA HIS A 155 4.34 -1.38 20.10
C HIS A 155 3.50 -0.31 20.83
N THR A 156 4.07 0.81 21.29
CA THR A 156 3.29 1.92 21.89
C THR A 156 2.61 2.76 20.81
N LEU A 157 3.10 2.70 19.58
CA LEU A 157 2.41 3.18 18.38
C LEU A 157 1.26 2.23 17.95
N HIS A 158 0.50 1.67 18.90
CA HIS A 158 -0.91 1.29 18.69
C HIS A 158 -1.72 2.57 18.39
N ARG A 159 -1.37 3.27 17.30
CA ARG A 159 -2.27 4.19 16.65
C ARG A 159 -3.42 3.35 16.14
N ASP A 160 -4.63 3.80 16.43
CA ASP A 160 -5.84 3.20 15.91
C ASP A 160 -5.66 2.87 14.42
N GLY A 161 -5.98 1.63 14.06
CA GLY A 161 -5.87 1.17 12.68
C GLY A 161 -6.83 1.94 11.78
N ILE A 162 -6.82 1.61 10.48
CA ILE A 162 -7.87 2.07 9.58
C ILE A 162 -8.62 0.86 9.03
N THR A 163 -9.93 1.00 8.91
CA THR A 163 -10.84 -0.02 8.38
C THR A 163 -11.66 0.60 7.26
N PRO A 164 -11.79 -0.07 6.10
CA PRO A 164 -12.60 0.43 5.01
C PRO A 164 -14.08 0.17 5.29
N VAL A 165 -14.90 1.21 5.24
CA VAL A 165 -16.36 1.15 5.39
C VAL A 165 -17.04 1.70 4.14
N ARG A 166 -18.23 1.17 3.83
CA ARG A 166 -18.96 1.55 2.62
C ARG A 166 -19.88 2.73 2.88
N VAL A 167 -19.80 3.73 2.02
CA VAL A 167 -20.63 4.94 2.00
C VAL A 167 -21.35 5.04 0.66
N ARG A 168 -22.43 5.82 0.61
CA ARG A 168 -23.14 6.11 -0.65
C ARG A 168 -22.27 6.95 -1.59
N GLN A 169 -22.71 7.03 -2.84
CA GLN A 169 -22.08 7.88 -3.84
C GLN A 169 -22.11 9.35 -3.42
N GLY A 170 -21.06 10.11 -3.71
CA GLY A 170 -20.99 11.54 -3.37
C GLY A 170 -20.91 11.86 -1.88
N GLU A 171 -20.75 10.87 -0.99
CA GLU A 171 -20.67 11.13 0.45
C GLU A 171 -19.42 11.96 0.78
N GLU A 172 -19.65 13.11 1.42
CA GLU A 172 -18.60 14.02 1.87
C GLU A 172 -17.89 13.48 3.12
N LEU A 173 -16.56 13.51 3.12
CA LEU A 173 -15.78 13.14 4.31
C LEU A 173 -16.06 14.09 5.48
N SER A 174 -16.44 15.35 5.23
CA SER A 174 -16.89 16.27 6.29
C SER A 174 -18.13 15.74 7.02
N THR A 175 -19.10 15.21 6.28
CA THR A 175 -20.33 14.64 6.84
C THR A 175 -20.02 13.40 7.68
N VAL A 176 -19.19 12.49 7.15
CA VAL A 176 -18.76 11.30 7.89
C VAL A 176 -17.98 11.69 9.16
N ALA A 177 -17.08 12.67 9.06
CA ALA A 177 -16.30 13.14 10.21
C ALA A 177 -17.19 13.72 11.32
N LEU A 178 -18.20 14.51 10.96
CA LEU A 178 -19.19 15.05 11.89
C LEU A 178 -19.98 13.94 12.58
N LEU A 179 -20.49 12.96 11.83
CA LEU A 179 -21.22 11.81 12.40
C LEU A 179 -20.33 11.03 13.38
N LEU A 180 -19.08 10.76 13.00
CA LEU A 180 -18.17 10.00 13.87
C LEU A 180 -17.58 10.81 15.01
N ASN A 181 -17.94 12.10 15.13
CA ASN A 181 -17.34 13.05 16.07
C ASN A 181 -15.80 12.99 16.02
N MET A 182 -15.23 13.18 14.84
CA MET A 182 -13.79 13.11 14.59
C MET A 182 -13.29 14.28 13.75
N ASN A 183 -11.97 14.50 13.78
CA ASN A 183 -11.33 15.55 13.00
C ASN A 183 -11.38 15.24 11.48
N GLN A 184 -11.99 16.13 10.70
CA GLN A 184 -12.09 15.99 9.24
C GLN A 184 -10.72 15.95 8.54
N SER A 185 -9.76 16.78 8.98
CA SER A 185 -8.40 16.79 8.41
C SER A 185 -7.71 15.43 8.59
N TYR A 186 -7.92 14.78 9.73
CA TYR A 186 -7.44 13.42 9.95
C TYR A 186 -8.14 12.41 9.03
N LEU A 187 -9.46 12.50 8.85
CA LEU A 187 -10.18 11.62 7.92
C LEU A 187 -9.71 11.79 6.46
N ASN A 188 -9.49 13.04 6.03
CA ASN A 188 -8.89 13.34 4.72
C ASN A 188 -7.47 12.76 4.60
N LYS A 189 -6.68 12.83 5.67
CA LYS A 189 -5.30 12.30 5.69
C LYS A 189 -5.24 10.79 5.48
N ILE A 190 -6.20 10.03 5.99
CA ILE A 190 -6.28 8.57 5.81
C ILE A 190 -7.05 8.15 4.54
N ASN A 191 -7.65 9.11 3.82
CA ASN A 191 -8.30 8.95 2.53
C ASN A 191 -7.67 9.82 1.42
N PRO A 192 -6.34 9.83 1.25
CA PRO A 192 -5.70 10.72 0.29
C PRO A 192 -6.01 10.38 -1.17
N HIS A 193 -6.63 9.22 -1.42
CA HIS A 193 -7.09 8.81 -2.74
C HIS A 193 -8.37 9.53 -3.20
N LEU A 194 -9.14 10.14 -2.30
CA LEU A 194 -10.29 10.97 -2.64
C LEU A 194 -9.81 12.39 -2.91
N LYS A 195 -9.74 12.79 -4.18
CA LYS A 195 -9.06 14.04 -4.59
C LYS A 195 -9.73 15.29 -4.05
N ASN A 196 -11.05 15.24 -3.91
CA ASN A 196 -11.89 16.38 -3.52
C ASN A 196 -12.61 16.16 -2.18
N GLY A 197 -12.21 15.15 -1.39
CA GLY A 197 -12.80 14.93 -0.07
C GLY A 197 -14.19 14.30 -0.04
N HIS A 198 -14.64 13.70 -1.15
CA HIS A 198 -15.91 12.99 -1.24
C HIS A 198 -15.75 11.64 -1.95
N ALA A 199 -16.69 10.71 -1.71
CA ALA A 199 -16.84 9.49 -2.49
C ALA A 199 -17.27 9.80 -3.93
N PRO A 200 -16.93 8.97 -4.93
CA PRO A 200 -17.33 9.22 -6.32
C PRO A 200 -18.85 9.31 -6.48
N TYR A 201 -19.34 10.16 -7.38
CA TYR A 201 -20.79 10.40 -7.55
C TYR A 201 -21.54 9.31 -8.31
N ASN A 202 -20.83 8.36 -8.94
CA ASN A 202 -21.44 7.35 -9.81
C ASN A 202 -21.67 5.98 -9.15
N ARG A 203 -21.18 5.77 -7.92
CA ARG A 203 -21.35 4.51 -7.19
C ARG A 203 -21.09 4.65 -5.71
N ALA A 204 -21.68 3.77 -4.90
CA ALA A 204 -21.24 3.56 -3.53
C ALA A 204 -19.76 3.15 -3.49
N TYR A 205 -19.06 3.54 -2.43
CA TYR A 205 -17.62 3.46 -2.38
C TYR A 205 -17.11 3.16 -0.97
N LYS A 206 -15.90 2.62 -0.87
CA LYS A 206 -15.28 2.34 0.43
C LYS A 206 -14.30 3.44 0.79
N ILE A 207 -14.50 4.05 1.96
CA ILE A 207 -13.58 5.01 2.57
C ILE A 207 -12.95 4.39 3.82
N ASN A 208 -11.77 4.85 4.19
CA ASN A 208 -11.07 4.42 5.39
C ASN A 208 -11.50 5.27 6.59
N ILE A 209 -11.86 4.63 7.69
CA ILE A 209 -12.10 5.28 8.99
C ILE A 209 -11.20 4.66 10.06
N PRO A 210 -10.98 5.32 11.20
CA PRO A 210 -10.26 4.71 12.31
C PRO A 210 -10.99 3.44 12.79
N THR A 211 -10.25 2.37 13.06
CA THR A 211 -10.84 1.06 13.41
C THR A 211 -11.73 1.16 14.65
N SER A 212 -11.36 1.97 15.64
CA SER A 212 -12.19 2.23 16.82
C SER A 212 -13.56 2.84 16.50
N LYS A 213 -13.71 3.52 15.36
CA LYS A 213 -14.95 4.20 14.93
C LYS A 213 -15.90 3.33 14.11
N VAL A 214 -15.54 2.08 13.82
CA VAL A 214 -16.39 1.16 13.03
C VAL A 214 -17.75 0.92 13.70
N ARG A 215 -17.78 0.78 15.03
CA ARG A 215 -19.04 0.62 15.77
C ARG A 215 -19.92 1.86 15.65
N ASP A 216 -19.35 3.05 15.89
CA ASP A 216 -20.05 4.32 15.79
C ASP A 216 -20.60 4.53 14.37
N PHE A 217 -19.81 4.23 13.34
CA PHE A 217 -20.22 4.28 11.94
C PHE A 217 -21.44 3.37 11.69
N ASN A 218 -21.37 2.12 12.14
CA ASN A 218 -22.46 1.16 11.98
C ASN A 218 -23.71 1.49 12.81
N GLN A 219 -23.64 2.36 13.81
CA GLN A 219 -24.82 2.80 14.56
C GLN A 219 -25.42 4.06 13.95
N GLN A 220 -24.57 5.04 13.65
CA GLN A 220 -24.98 6.37 13.23
C GLN A 220 -25.25 6.44 11.73
N TYR A 221 -24.25 6.09 10.91
CA TYR A 221 -24.38 6.09 9.46
C TYR A 221 -25.40 5.03 9.04
N ALA A 222 -25.29 3.82 9.61
CA ALA A 222 -26.22 2.76 9.26
C ALA A 222 -27.68 3.07 9.61
N GLY A 223 -27.88 3.58 10.83
CA GLY A 223 -29.20 3.88 11.35
C GLY A 223 -29.89 4.97 10.55
N ILE A 224 -29.16 6.00 10.09
CA ILE A 224 -29.71 7.08 9.27
C ILE A 224 -30.21 6.54 7.93
N TYR A 225 -29.40 5.77 7.21
CA TYR A 225 -29.74 5.37 5.84
C TYR A 225 -30.63 4.12 5.77
N ARG A 226 -30.70 3.30 6.84
CA ARG A 226 -31.78 2.29 7.00
C ARG A 226 -33.15 2.95 7.12
N ARG A 227 -33.25 4.03 7.89
CA ARG A 227 -34.52 4.77 8.07
C ARG A 227 -34.97 5.50 6.80
N ARG A 228 -34.06 5.73 5.84
CA ARG A 228 -34.34 6.39 4.56
C ARG A 228 -34.55 5.43 3.38
N ASN A 229 -34.62 4.11 3.61
CA ASN A 229 -34.65 3.07 2.54
C ASN A 229 -33.44 3.07 1.58
N GLU A 230 -32.38 3.81 1.89
CA GLU A 230 -31.16 3.92 1.08
C GLU A 230 -30.08 2.89 1.47
N TYR A 231 -30.35 2.02 2.45
CA TYR A 231 -29.33 1.08 2.95
C TYR A 231 -29.05 -0.11 2.04
N LEU A 232 -30.06 -0.54 1.29
CA LEU A 232 -29.91 -1.67 0.37
C LEU A 232 -29.01 -1.27 -0.83
N SER A 233 -29.06 -0.02 -1.29
CA SER A 233 -28.15 0.46 -2.35
C SER A 233 -26.70 0.63 -1.87
N ILE A 234 -26.48 0.75 -0.55
CA ILE A 234 -25.14 0.84 0.05
C ILE A 234 -24.50 -0.55 0.20
N ASN A 235 -25.24 -1.64 0.41
CA ASN A 235 -24.67 -2.98 0.64
C ASN A 235 -24.82 -3.97 -0.51
N THR A 236 -25.41 -3.56 -1.63
CA THR A 236 -25.54 -4.42 -2.82
C THR A 236 -24.51 -4.00 -3.88
N TYR A 237 -23.77 -5.00 -4.39
CA TYR A 237 -22.66 -4.97 -5.38
C TYR A 237 -21.30 -4.42 -4.90
#